data_AF-A0A257GZM0-F1
#
_entry.id   AF-A0A257GZM0-F1
#
_cell.length_a   1.000
_cell.length_b   1.000
_cell.length_c   1.000
_cell.angle_alpha   90.00
_cell.angle_beta   90.00
_cell.angle_gamma   90.00
#
_symmetry.space_group_name_H-M   'P 1'
#
loop_
_entity.id
_entity.type
_entity.pdbx_description
1 polymer ?
#
loop_
_entity_poly.entity_id
_entity_poly.type
_entity_poly.pdbx_seq_one_letter_code
_entity_poly.pdbx_strand_id
1 'polypeptide(L)' 'MVQLRVSYANDIQDLWYIRGELMTILADLYGEAKAKAKILQISDMFKGLLPSGLSSRPSPLGE' A
#
# COMPACT_ATOMS: atom_id res chain seq x y z
N MET A 1 10.99 13.66 5.16
CA MET A 1 10.46 13.09 6.42
C MET A 1 9.18 12.30 6.10
N VAL A 2 9.26 10.98 6.00
CA VAL A 2 8.12 10.06 5.77
C VAL A 2 7.73 9.33 7.08
N GLN A 3 8.33 9.73 8.21
CA GLN A 3 8.15 9.03 9.48
C GLN A 3 6.82 9.36 10.19
N LEU A 4 6.08 10.41 9.78
CA LEU A 4 4.98 10.95 10.59
C LEU A 4 3.56 10.62 10.07
N ARG A 5 3.41 10.25 8.80
CA ARG A 5 2.07 9.98 8.21
C ARG A 5 1.54 8.58 8.52
N VAL A 6 2.42 7.65 8.92
CA VAL A 6 2.03 6.32 9.39
C VAL A 6 1.41 6.38 10.78
N SER A 7 1.79 7.34 11.63
CA SER A 7 1.28 7.46 13.01
C SER A 7 -0.15 7.99 13.11
N TYR A 8 -0.73 8.54 12.04
CA TYR A 8 -2.07 9.13 12.03
C TYR A 8 -3.14 8.27 11.36
N ALA A 9 -2.77 7.15 10.75
CA ALA A 9 -3.76 6.21 10.26
C ALA A 9 -4.31 5.45 11.46
N ASN A 10 -5.55 5.77 11.82
CA ASN A 10 -6.24 5.17 12.95
C ASN A 10 -6.63 3.71 12.67
N ASP A 11 -6.55 3.28 11.41
CA ASP A 11 -6.86 1.94 10.95
C ASP A 11 -5.82 1.42 9.94
N ILE A 12 -5.44 0.15 10.08
CA ILE A 12 -4.47 -0.56 9.21
C ILE A 12 -4.90 -0.51 7.74
N GLN A 13 -6.20 -0.34 7.47
CA GLN A 13 -6.80 -0.25 6.14
C GLN A 13 -6.44 1.04 5.40
N ASP A 14 -6.39 2.18 6.10
CA ASP A 14 -6.02 3.45 5.49
C ASP A 14 -4.55 3.43 5.04
N LEU A 15 -3.67 2.84 5.86
CA LEU A 15 -2.26 2.62 5.50
C LEU A 15 -2.10 1.73 4.28
N TRP A 16 -2.94 0.71 4.15
CA TRP A 16 -2.94 -0.16 2.99
C TRP A 16 -3.44 0.57 1.73
N TYR A 17 -4.41 1.47 1.84
CA TYR A 17 -4.96 2.20 0.69
C TYR A 17 -3.96 3.20 0.11
N ILE A 18 -3.21 3.90 0.96
CA ILE A 18 -2.19 4.87 0.51
C ILE A 18 -0.99 4.21 -0.19
N ARG A 19 -0.84 2.88 -0.16
CA ARG A 19 0.27 2.18 -0.83
C ARG A 19 0.28 2.39 -2.34
N GLY A 20 -0.89 2.61 -2.94
CA GLY A 20 -1.02 2.87 -4.38
C GLY A 20 -0.42 4.22 -4.75
N GLU A 21 -0.76 5.26 -3.99
CA GLU A 21 -0.14 6.58 -4.17
C GLU A 21 1.35 6.56 -3.83
N LEU A 22 1.75 5.80 -2.80
CA LEU A 22 3.15 5.63 -2.44
C LEU A 22 3.95 4.94 -3.57
N MET A 23 3.38 3.98 -4.28
CA MET A 23 4.00 3.37 -5.46
C MET A 23 4.28 4.41 -6.54
N THR A 24 3.31 5.27 -6.84
CA THR A 24 3.46 6.36 -7.83
C THR A 24 4.58 7.31 -7.45
N ILE A 25 4.60 7.79 -6.20
CA ILE A 25 5.63 8.71 -5.70
C ILE A 25 7.01 8.04 -5.70
N LEU A 26 7.09 6.78 -5.27
CA LEU A 26 8.36 6.05 -5.26
C LEU A 26 8.87 5.75 -6.67
N ALA A 27 7.97 5.49 -7.62
CA ALA A 27 8.33 5.25 -9.02
C ALA A 27 8.86 6.53 -9.67
N ASP A 28 8.25 7.68 -9.38
CA ASP A 28 8.72 8.99 -9.82
C ASP A 28 10.11 9.34 -9.24
N LEU A 29 10.33 9.08 -7.95
CA LEU A 29 11.59 9.42 -7.28
C LEU A 29 12.75 8.45 -7.56
N TYR A 30 12.48 7.15 -7.68
CA TYR A 30 13.52 6.12 -7.67
C TYR A 30 13.46 5.15 -8.87
N GLY A 31 12.48 5.33 -9.76
CA GLY A 31 12.17 4.40 -10.83
C GLY A 31 11.32 3.22 -10.34
N GLU A 32 10.52 2.69 -11.25
CA GLU A 32 9.50 1.67 -10.97
C GLU A 32 10.07 0.40 -10.33
N ALA A 33 11.25 -0.06 -10.78
CA ALA A 33 11.88 -1.27 -10.25
C ALA A 33 12.21 -1.17 -8.74
N LYS A 34 12.76 -0.02 -8.32
CA LYS A 34 13.08 0.23 -6.91
C LYS A 34 11.81 0.49 -6.09
N ALA A 35 10.84 1.19 -6.67
CA ALA A 35 9.55 1.44 -6.06
C ALA A 35 8.82 0.14 -5.75
N LYS A 36 8.75 -0.77 -6.73
CA LYS A 36 8.12 -2.08 -6.59
C LYS A 36 8.77 -2.91 -5.48
N ALA A 37 10.10 -2.94 -5.41
CA ALA A 37 10.81 -3.66 -4.35
C ALA A 37 10.49 -3.10 -2.96
N LYS A 38 10.41 -1.77 -2.79
CA LYS A 38 10.03 -1.15 -1.51
C LYS A 38 8.57 -1.42 -1.15
N ILE A 39 7.65 -1.25 -2.11
CA ILE A 39 6.22 -1.51 -1.90
C ILE A 39 5.97 -2.97 -1.56
N LEU A 40 6.74 -3.91 -2.13
CA LEU A 40 6.66 -5.32 -1.79
C LEU A 40 7.02 -5.58 -0.32
N GLN A 41 8.11 -5.00 0.16
CA GLN A 41 8.53 -5.10 1.56
C GLN A 41 7.49 -4.49 2.51
N ILE A 42 6.96 -3.32 2.16
CA ILE A 42 5.90 -2.67 2.92
C ILE A 42 4.64 -3.54 2.92
N SER A 43 4.25 -4.09 1.77
CA SER A 43 3.05 -4.93 1.64
C SER A 43 3.15 -6.23 2.43
N ASP A 44 4.35 -6.78 2.60
CA ASP A 44 4.60 -7.96 3.41
C ASP A 44 4.26 -7.73 4.89
N MET A 45 4.52 -6.52 5.40
CA MET A 45 4.20 -6.13 6.78
C MET A 45 2.68 -6.13 7.07
N PHE A 46 1.84 -6.09 6.04
CA PHE A 46 0.38 -6.16 6.18
C PHE A 46 -0.18 -7.59 6.09
N LYS A 47 0.64 -8.58 5.71
CA LYS A 47 0.19 -9.97 5.64
C LYS A 47 -0.20 -10.46 7.04
N GLY A 48 -1.41 -10.99 7.16
CA GLY A 48 -1.96 -11.48 8.45
C GLY A 48 -2.56 -10.39 9.36
N LEU A 49 -2.38 -9.11 9.04
CA LEU A 49 -3.01 -7.99 9.74
C LEU A 49 -4.28 -7.48 9.03
N LEU A 50 -4.40 -7.75 7.73
CA LEU A 50 -5.58 -7.37 6.97
C LEU A 50 -6.69 -8.42 7.16
N PRO A 51 -7.94 -7.99 7.45
CA PRO A 51 -9.07 -8.90 7.46
C PRO A 51 -9.22 -9.54 6.07
N SER A 52 -9.62 -10.82 6.05
CA SER A 52 -9.64 -11.67 4.84
C SER A 52 -10.40 -11.07 3.64
N GLY A 53 -11.29 -10.09 3.88
CA GLY A 53 -12.05 -9.36 2.86
C GLY A 53 -11.34 -8.18 2.19
N LEU A 54 -10.14 -7.77 2.64
CA LEU A 54 -9.37 -6.68 2.03
C LEU A 54 -8.17 -7.14 1.19
N SER A 55 -7.88 -8.44 1.23
CA SER A 55 -6.91 -9.06 0.31
C SER A 55 -7.41 -9.06 -1.14
N SER A 56 -8.69 -8.75 -1.37
CA SER A 56 -9.24 -8.63 -2.72
C SER A 56 -10.54 -7.82 -2.66
N ARG A 57 -10.57 -6.67 -3.33
CA ARG A 57 -11.79 -6.37 -4.09
C ARG A 57 -11.49 -6.72 -5.54
N PRO A 58 -12.08 -7.78 -6.10
CA PRO A 58 -12.19 -7.90 -7.55
C PRO A 58 -12.96 -6.68 -8.04
N SER A 59 -12.48 -6.06 -9.11
CA SER A 59 -13.25 -5.05 -9.83
C SER A 59 -14.61 -5.64 -10.20
N PRO A 60 -15.75 -5.07 -9.80
CA PRO A 60 -17.01 -5.37 -10.45
C PRO A 60 -17.01 -4.60 -11.79
N LEU A 61 -16.21 -5.05 -12.75
CA LEU A 61 -16.44 -4.74 -14.17
C LEU A 61 -17.09 -5.97 -14.76
N GLY A 62 -18.39 -6.06 -14.50
CA GLY A 62 -19.29 -7.11 -14.93
C GLY A 62 -20.72 -6.65 -14.65
N GLU A 63 -21.07 -5.51 -15.22
CA GLU A 63 -22.44 -5.20 -15.65
C GLU A 63 -22.46 -5.18 -17.18
#